data_AF-A0A1B6E900-F1
#
_entry.id   AF-A0A1B6E900-F1
#
_cell.length_a   1.000
_cell.length_b   1.000
_cell.length_c   1.000
_cell.angle_alpha   90.00
_cell.angle_beta   90.00
_cell.angle_gamma   90.00
#
_symmetry.space_group_name_H-M   'P 1'
#
loop_
_entity.id
_entity.type
_entity.pdbx_description
1 polymer ?
#
loop_
_entity_poly.entity_id
_entity_poly.type
_entity_poly.pdbx_seq_one_letter_code
_entity_poly.pdbx_strand_id
1 'polypeptide(L)'
;MEGCEKICSHSPNQQEVTDTIENDMSTLNFKDNGVFYFESDHLALKGNSDYWKLMKSLSLLEAQRMKLLKDIDDMHLLKQKVKENPIAYKEKILNGDTSDIPSEILVEEVPKIDWSKYDLITVRERKHARSLDCSPPIIDEEKQRSVRIRGRAYDTTKPKTFNQVQN
;
A
#
# COMPACT_ATOMS: atom_id res chain seq x y z
N MET A 1 53.40 7.41 -55.08
CA MET A 1 52.00 7.60 -54.68
C MET A 1 51.75 6.63 -53.54
N GLU A 2 51.39 7.21 -52.39
CA GLU A 2 51.00 6.57 -51.13
C GLU A 2 49.85 5.55 -51.39
N GLY A 3 49.56 4.50 -50.62
CA GLY A 3 49.69 4.28 -49.19
C GLY A 3 48.30 3.89 -48.62
N CYS A 4 48.17 2.63 -48.21
CA CYS A 4 47.29 2.00 -47.20
C CYS A 4 45.74 2.17 -47.14
N GLU A 5 45.09 0.99 -47.09
CA GLU A 5 44.01 0.52 -46.19
C GLU A 5 42.60 1.16 -46.16
N LYS A 6 41.56 0.32 -46.36
CA LYS A 6 40.61 -0.05 -45.28
C LYS A 6 39.63 -1.16 -45.66
N ILE A 7 39.42 -2.03 -44.68
CA ILE A 7 38.49 -3.16 -44.59
C ILE A 7 37.09 -2.64 -44.27
N CYS A 8 36.03 -3.24 -44.83
CA CYS A 8 34.76 -3.36 -44.11
C CYS A 8 33.98 -4.60 -44.55
N SER A 9 33.92 -5.57 -43.64
CA SER A 9 33.16 -6.82 -43.67
C SER A 9 31.67 -6.57 -43.42
N HIS A 10 30.80 -7.03 -44.32
CA HIS A 10 29.39 -7.27 -44.01
C HIS A 10 28.98 -8.62 -44.59
N SER A 11 28.71 -9.58 -43.71
CA SER A 11 27.88 -10.74 -44.00
C SER A 11 26.93 -10.99 -42.83
N PRO A 12 25.81 -11.67 -43.09
CA PRO A 12 24.52 -11.36 -42.50
C PRO A 12 24.32 -12.09 -41.19
N ASN A 13 23.61 -11.46 -40.26
CA ASN A 13 23.26 -12.09 -38.99
C ASN A 13 21.83 -12.65 -39.00
N GLN A 14 21.75 -13.83 -38.40
CA GLN A 14 20.65 -14.77 -38.36
C GLN A 14 19.61 -14.38 -37.28
N GLN A 15 18.47 -15.05 -37.36
CA GLN A 15 17.32 -14.97 -36.46
C GLN A 15 17.66 -15.29 -34.99
N GLU A 16 16.93 -14.69 -34.04
CA GLU A 16 16.26 -15.34 -32.88
C GLU A 16 15.72 -14.21 -31.97
N VAL A 17 14.40 -13.99 -31.89
CA VAL A 17 13.47 -14.64 -30.94
C VAL A 17 13.94 -14.50 -29.50
N THR A 18 13.57 -13.41 -28.83
CA THR A 18 13.25 -13.40 -27.40
C THR A 18 12.36 -12.20 -27.04
N ASP A 19 11.32 -12.51 -26.26
CA ASP A 19 10.71 -11.65 -25.23
C ASP A 19 9.70 -10.58 -25.64
N THR A 20 8.47 -11.04 -25.84
CA THR A 20 7.23 -10.27 -25.78
C THR A 20 6.83 -9.93 -24.33
N ILE A 21 7.78 -9.44 -23.50
CA ILE A 21 7.51 -8.98 -22.12
C ILE A 21 8.07 -7.57 -21.92
N GLU A 22 7.71 -6.63 -22.78
CA GLU A 22 7.93 -5.21 -22.50
C GLU A 22 6.79 -4.40 -23.12
N ASN A 23 5.61 -4.39 -22.49
CA ASN A 23 4.60 -3.41 -22.91
C ASN A 23 3.54 -2.99 -21.88
N ASP A 24 3.78 -3.17 -20.58
CA ASP A 24 2.87 -2.64 -19.53
C ASP A 24 3.63 -1.87 -18.44
N MET A 25 4.66 -1.10 -18.82
CA MET A 25 5.41 -0.24 -17.88
C MET A 25 5.73 1.14 -18.49
N SER A 26 4.77 1.74 -19.20
CA SER A 26 4.99 3.04 -19.86
C SER A 26 3.83 4.03 -19.76
N THR A 27 2.87 3.83 -18.84
CA THR A 27 1.83 4.84 -18.55
C THR A 27 1.73 5.20 -17.07
N LEU A 28 2.88 5.42 -16.43
CA LEU A 28 2.94 6.13 -15.15
C LEU A 28 3.88 7.33 -15.30
N ASN A 29 3.46 8.28 -16.15
CA ASN A 29 3.89 9.67 -16.03
C ASN A 29 3.31 10.24 -14.73
N PHE A 30 3.84 9.78 -13.59
CA PHE A 30 3.75 10.52 -12.33
C PHE A 30 4.60 11.76 -12.53
N LYS A 31 3.99 12.82 -13.07
CA LYS A 31 4.53 14.15 -12.86
C LYS A 31 4.66 14.31 -11.36
N ASP A 32 5.90 14.50 -10.93
CA ASP A 32 6.27 14.68 -9.54
C ASP A 32 5.74 16.04 -9.08
N ASN A 33 4.46 16.06 -8.74
CA ASN A 33 3.70 17.28 -8.46
C ASN A 33 3.94 17.78 -7.02
N GLY A 34 4.99 17.31 -6.33
CA GLY A 34 5.19 17.54 -4.90
C GLY A 34 4.14 16.85 -4.01
N VAL A 35 3.50 15.79 -4.54
CA VAL A 35 2.48 15.03 -3.81
C VAL A 35 3.18 13.99 -2.93
N PHE A 36 2.98 14.09 -1.63
CA PHE A 36 3.58 13.22 -0.62
C PHE A 36 2.83 11.88 -0.52
N TYR A 37 3.53 10.77 -0.71
CA TYR A 37 3.03 9.40 -0.51
C TYR A 37 4.19 8.53 -0.05
N PHE A 38 3.92 7.45 0.67
CA PHE A 38 4.97 6.49 1.02
C PHE A 38 5.14 5.45 -0.10
N GLU A 39 6.36 4.95 -0.27
CA GLU A 39 6.65 3.88 -1.23
C GLU A 39 5.89 2.57 -0.91
N SER A 40 5.57 2.36 0.37
CA SER A 40 4.77 1.24 0.83
C SER A 40 3.28 1.36 0.50
N ASP A 41 2.81 2.53 0.05
CA ASP A 41 1.38 2.78 -0.14
C ASP A 41 0.85 2.09 -1.40
N HIS A 42 -0.43 1.72 -1.36
CA HIS A 42 -1.11 1.18 -2.54
C HIS A 42 -1.10 2.20 -3.69
N LEU A 43 -0.66 1.77 -4.87
CA LEU A 43 -0.52 2.63 -6.04
C LEU A 43 -1.82 3.35 -6.44
N ALA A 44 -2.98 2.74 -6.16
CA ALA A 44 -4.30 3.31 -6.37
C ALA A 44 -4.57 4.58 -5.53
N LEU A 45 -3.86 4.77 -4.41
CA LEU A 45 -4.00 5.92 -3.51
C LEU A 45 -3.14 7.11 -3.91
N LYS A 46 -2.10 6.89 -4.73
CA LYS A 46 -1.09 7.90 -5.11
C LYS A 46 -1.66 9.11 -5.87
N GLY A 47 -2.81 8.95 -6.53
CA GLY A 47 -3.51 10.03 -7.22
C GLY A 47 -4.66 10.66 -6.43
N ASN A 48 -4.95 10.19 -5.22
CA ASN A 48 -6.12 10.63 -4.45
C ASN A 48 -5.77 11.84 -3.56
N SER A 49 -6.39 12.99 -3.85
CA SER A 49 -6.19 14.23 -3.09
C SER A 49 -6.57 14.11 -1.61
N ASP A 50 -7.60 13.35 -1.29
CA ASP A 50 -8.13 13.24 0.07
C ASP A 50 -7.24 12.30 0.91
N TYR A 51 -6.66 11.29 0.26
CA TYR A 51 -5.60 10.47 0.86
C TYR A 51 -4.36 11.33 1.18
N TRP A 52 -3.89 12.15 0.23
CA TRP A 52 -2.74 13.02 0.47
C TRP A 52 -2.95 13.99 1.65
N LYS A 53 -4.13 14.64 1.72
CA LYS A 53 -4.47 15.52 2.85
C LYS A 53 -4.40 14.76 4.18
N LEU A 54 -4.97 13.55 4.22
CA LEU A 54 -4.93 12.69 5.39
C LEU A 54 -3.49 12.37 5.80
N MET A 55 -2.64 11.94 4.86
CA MET A 55 -1.25 11.59 5.13
C MET A 55 -0.42 12.78 5.61
N LYS A 56 -0.65 13.95 5.02
CA LYS A 56 -0.02 15.20 5.46
C LYS A 56 -0.43 15.54 6.90
N SER A 57 -1.73 15.56 7.19
CA SER A 57 -2.23 15.86 8.53
C SER A 57 -1.75 14.84 9.56
N LEU A 58 -1.74 13.55 9.22
CA LEU A 58 -1.22 12.50 10.10
C LEU A 58 0.27 12.71 10.43
N SER A 59 1.08 12.99 9.42
CA SER A 59 2.51 13.23 9.60
C SER A 59 2.77 14.47 10.47
N LEU A 60 1.99 15.53 10.27
CA LEU A 60 2.10 16.75 11.06
C LEU A 60 1.66 16.53 12.51
N LEU A 61 0.56 15.81 12.73
CA LEU A 61 0.08 15.45 14.06
C LEU A 61 1.09 14.59 14.84
N GLU A 62 1.76 13.64 14.18
CA GLU A 62 2.82 12.86 14.82
C GLU A 62 4.03 13.72 15.18
N ALA A 63 4.44 14.65 14.31
CA ALA A 63 5.50 15.60 14.62
C ALA A 63 5.12 16.51 15.82
N GLN A 64 3.88 17.00 15.85
CA GLN A 64 3.34 17.79 16.96
C GLN A 64 3.33 16.99 18.26
N ARG A 65 2.94 15.72 18.21
CA ARG A 65 2.96 14.82 19.37
C ARG A 65 4.38 14.64 19.91
N MET A 66 5.36 14.38 19.05
CA MET A 66 6.76 14.23 19.45
C MET A 66 7.31 15.52 20.08
N LYS A 67 6.93 16.68 19.52
CA LYS A 67 7.30 17.98 20.08
C LYS A 67 6.68 18.18 21.46
N LEU A 68 5.37 17.95 21.61
CA LEU A 68 4.65 18.10 22.88
C LEU A 68 5.26 17.26 24.00
N LEU A 69 5.68 16.02 23.70
CA LEU A 69 6.34 15.16 24.67
C LEU A 69 7.65 15.77 25.19
N LYS A 70 8.47 16.32 24.30
CA LYS A 70 9.70 17.03 24.70
C LYS A 70 9.40 18.29 25.50
N ASP A 71 8.42 19.07 25.05
CA ASP A 71 8.01 20.30 25.72
C ASP A 71 7.52 20.01 27.15
N ILE A 72 6.83 18.89 27.39
CA ILE A 72 6.42 18.44 28.73
C ILE A 72 7.66 18.16 29.61
N ASP A 73 8.65 17.44 29.10
CA ASP A 73 9.88 17.15 29.83
C ASP A 73 10.65 18.44 30.17
N ASP A 74 10.74 19.36 29.22
CA ASP A 74 11.37 20.67 29.40
C ASP A 74 10.63 21.51 30.46
N MET A 75 9.29 21.50 30.46
CA MET A 75 8.48 22.14 31.50
C MET A 75 8.74 21.55 32.89
N HIS A 76 8.94 20.23 33.00
CA HIS A 76 9.27 19.58 34.26
C HIS A 76 10.62 20.06 34.81
N LEU A 77 11.65 20.13 33.95
CA LEU A 77 12.96 20.66 34.31
C LEU A 77 12.88 22.14 34.69
N LEU A 78 12.13 22.93 33.92
CA LEU A 78 11.92 24.34 34.20
C LEU A 78 11.30 24.54 35.58
N LYS A 79 10.23 23.79 35.88
CA LYS A 79 9.56 23.84 37.18
C LYS A 79 10.52 23.54 38.34
N GLN A 80 11.44 22.59 38.17
CA GLN A 80 12.47 22.31 39.18
C GLN A 80 13.43 23.50 39.35
N LYS A 81 13.96 24.06 38.25
CA LYS A 81 14.84 25.24 38.28
C LYS A 81 14.19 26.44 38.96
N VAL A 82 12.92 26.72 38.65
CA VAL A 82 12.17 27.82 39.28
C VAL A 82 11.98 27.57 40.77
N LYS A 83 11.72 26.33 41.17
CA LYS A 83 11.54 25.95 42.58
C LYS A 83 12.83 26.12 43.38
N GLU A 84 13.99 25.84 42.78
CA GLU A 84 15.29 26.01 43.43
C GLU A 84 15.63 27.50 43.64
N ASN A 85 15.45 28.34 42.61
CA ASN A 85 15.84 29.76 42.66
C ASN A 85 14.80 30.68 41.99
N PRO A 86 13.67 31.00 42.67
CA PRO A 86 12.57 31.74 42.06
C PRO A 86 12.92 33.22 41.76
N ILE A 87 13.77 33.84 42.58
CA ILE A 87 14.15 35.26 42.41
C ILE A 87 15.01 35.43 41.14
N ALA A 88 16.03 34.58 40.98
CA ALA A 88 16.90 34.62 39.81
C ALA A 88 16.12 34.34 38.52
N TYR A 89 15.17 33.40 38.56
CA TYR A 89 14.35 33.10 37.39
C TYR A 89 13.40 34.26 37.01
N LYS A 90 12.84 34.96 38.00
CA LYS A 90 12.06 36.18 37.77
C LYS A 90 12.88 37.25 37.05
N GLU A 91 14.13 37.47 37.47
CA GLU A 91 15.02 38.44 36.81
C GLU A 91 15.32 38.05 35.37
N LYS A 92 15.54 36.76 35.08
CA LYS A 92 15.71 36.26 33.70
C LYS A 92 14.51 36.60 32.81
N ILE A 93 13.29 36.34 33.29
CA ILE A 93 12.06 36.67 32.54
C ILE A 93 11.96 38.18 32.31
N LEU A 94 12.24 39.01 33.33
CA LEU A 94 12.18 40.47 33.20
C LEU A 94 13.21 41.01 32.21
N ASN A 95 14.37 40.36 32.11
CA ASN A 95 15.39 40.69 31.12
C ASN A 95 15.02 40.21 29.69
N GLY A 96 13.88 39.53 29.52
CA GLY A 96 13.39 39.02 28.24
C GLY A 96 13.93 37.65 27.84
N ASP A 97 14.70 36.99 28.70
CA ASP A 97 15.22 35.65 28.43
C ASP A 97 14.13 34.59 28.66
N THR A 98 13.51 34.16 27.57
CA THR A 98 12.41 33.18 27.55
C THR A 98 12.78 31.93 26.77
N SER A 99 14.07 31.71 26.48
CA SER A 99 14.54 30.56 25.69
C SER A 99 14.22 29.21 26.31
N ASP A 100 14.08 29.14 27.64
CA ASP A 100 13.71 27.92 28.37
C ASP A 100 12.21 27.59 28.31
N ILE A 101 11.36 28.51 27.81
CA ILE A 101 9.91 28.33 27.78
C ILE A 101 9.51 27.72 26.43
N PRO A 102 8.86 26.54 26.41
CA PRO A 102 8.42 25.92 25.17
C PRO A 102 7.44 26.80 24.40
N SER A 103 7.57 26.81 23.07
CA SER A 103 6.68 27.57 22.19
C SER A 103 5.34 26.86 22.01
N GLU A 104 4.28 27.64 21.80
CA GLU A 104 2.94 27.12 21.52
C GLU A 104 2.93 26.16 20.33
N ILE A 105 2.12 25.10 20.46
CA ILE A 105 1.88 24.12 19.39
C ILE A 105 0.48 24.35 18.85
N LEU A 106 0.38 24.77 17.60
CA LEU A 106 -0.87 24.83 16.86
C LEU A 106 -1.21 23.43 16.37
N VAL A 107 -2.30 22.85 16.86
CA VAL A 107 -2.73 21.49 16.49
C VAL A 107 -3.39 21.52 15.11
N GLU A 108 -2.96 20.63 14.22
CA GLU A 108 -3.53 20.50 12.88
C GLU A 108 -4.95 19.90 12.94
N GLU A 109 -5.87 20.42 12.12
CA GLU A 109 -7.22 19.85 12.03
C GLU A 109 -7.25 18.57 11.18
N VAL A 110 -8.11 17.64 11.56
CA VAL A 110 -8.33 16.41 10.78
C VAL A 110 -9.10 16.75 9.51
N PRO A 111 -8.61 16.33 8.32
CA PRO A 111 -9.25 16.68 7.06
C PRO A 111 -10.63 16.01 6.96
N LYS A 112 -11.62 16.78 6.51
CA LYS A 112 -12.98 16.28 6.25
C LYS A 112 -13.00 15.59 4.88
N ILE A 113 -13.31 14.30 4.88
CA ILE A 113 -13.38 13.46 3.68
C ILE A 113 -14.85 13.23 3.34
N ASP A 114 -15.25 13.56 2.12
CA ASP A 114 -16.56 13.18 1.59
C ASP A 114 -16.53 11.72 1.13
N TRP A 115 -17.04 10.83 1.98
CA TRP A 115 -17.10 9.40 1.69
C TRP A 115 -18.05 9.06 0.55
N SER A 116 -18.99 9.94 0.20
CA SER A 116 -19.96 9.74 -0.89
C SER A 116 -19.27 9.65 -2.26
N LYS A 117 -18.07 10.23 -2.39
CA LYS A 117 -17.23 10.16 -3.59
C LYS A 117 -16.67 8.77 -3.85
N TYR A 118 -16.58 7.94 -2.83
CA TYR A 118 -16.03 6.59 -2.94
C TYR A 118 -17.18 5.61 -2.92
N ASP A 119 -17.35 4.86 -4.00
CA ASP A 119 -18.25 3.72 -4.04
C ASP A 119 -17.70 2.65 -3.11
N LEU A 120 -18.01 2.80 -1.82
CA LEU A 120 -17.78 1.77 -0.83
C LEU A 120 -18.73 0.64 -1.21
N ILE A 121 -18.22 -0.30 -2.01
CA ILE A 121 -18.88 -1.58 -2.23
C ILE A 121 -19.11 -2.14 -0.83
N THR A 122 -20.33 -1.98 -0.33
CA THR A 122 -20.68 -2.53 0.96
C THR A 122 -20.40 -4.02 0.82
N VAL A 123 -19.54 -4.55 1.69
CA VAL A 123 -19.13 -5.97 1.68
C VAL A 123 -20.33 -6.90 1.95
N ARG A 124 -21.55 -6.36 2.02
CA ARG A 124 -22.80 -7.08 2.24
C ARG A 124 -23.35 -7.81 1.02
N GLU A 125 -22.86 -7.55 -0.19
CA GLU A 125 -23.40 -8.22 -1.40
C GLU A 125 -22.31 -8.83 -2.28
N ARG A 126 -21.41 -9.62 -1.68
CA ARG A 126 -20.77 -10.74 -2.39
C ARG A 126 -21.43 -12.06 -2.02
N LYS A 127 -22.75 -12.10 -2.18
CA LYS A 127 -23.46 -13.35 -2.38
C LYS A 127 -24.02 -13.28 -3.80
N HIS A 128 -23.77 -14.32 -4.59
CA HIS A 128 -24.35 -14.54 -5.93
C HIS A 128 -23.61 -13.92 -7.15
N ALA A 129 -22.31 -14.20 -7.29
CA ALA A 129 -21.70 -14.34 -8.62
C ALA A 129 -21.48 -15.83 -8.97
N ARG A 130 -22.56 -16.63 -8.85
CA ARG A 130 -22.74 -17.97 -9.46
C ARG A 130 -24.24 -18.23 -9.58
N SER A 131 -24.94 -17.48 -10.43
CA SER A 131 -26.14 -18.00 -11.09
C SER A 131 -25.74 -18.37 -12.51
N LEU A 132 -25.01 -19.49 -12.64
CA LEU A 132 -25.22 -20.34 -13.80
C LEU A 132 -26.61 -20.95 -13.58
N ASP A 133 -27.48 -20.77 -14.55
CA ASP A 133 -28.86 -21.23 -14.59
C ASP A 133 -29.04 -22.58 -13.86
N CYS A 134 -29.73 -22.55 -12.72
CA CYS A 134 -30.26 -23.76 -12.11
C CYS A 134 -31.68 -23.94 -12.64
N SER A 135 -31.78 -24.43 -13.88
CA SER A 135 -32.93 -25.28 -14.20
C SER A 135 -32.80 -26.56 -13.35
N PRO A 136 -33.89 -27.02 -12.70
CA PRO A 136 -33.84 -28.30 -12.00
C PRO A 136 -33.45 -29.40 -13.00
N PRO A 137 -32.43 -30.23 -12.73
CA PRO A 137 -32.10 -31.33 -13.62
C PRO A 137 -33.28 -32.29 -13.63
N ILE A 138 -33.78 -32.57 -14.84
CA ILE A 138 -34.66 -33.70 -15.10
C ILE A 138 -33.93 -34.94 -14.54
N ILE A 139 -34.56 -35.60 -13.57
CA ILE A 139 -34.03 -36.78 -12.91
C ILE A 139 -34.25 -37.96 -13.85
N ASP A 140 -33.23 -38.34 -14.61
CA ASP A 140 -33.19 -39.66 -15.24
C ASP A 140 -32.95 -40.72 -14.14
N GLU A 141 -33.97 -41.52 -13.85
CA GLU A 141 -34.03 -42.46 -12.72
C GLU A 141 -32.97 -43.59 -12.79
N GLU A 142 -32.26 -43.78 -13.90
CA GLU A 142 -31.23 -44.83 -14.01
C GLU A 142 -29.90 -44.48 -13.32
N LYS A 143 -29.65 -43.22 -12.96
CA LYS A 143 -28.32 -42.77 -12.44
C LYS A 143 -28.14 -42.88 -10.93
N GLN A 144 -29.15 -43.34 -10.18
CA GLN A 144 -29.10 -43.42 -8.72
C GLN A 144 -28.33 -44.64 -8.17
N ARG A 145 -27.94 -45.62 -9.00
CA ARG A 145 -27.23 -46.82 -8.52
C ARG A 145 -25.70 -46.71 -8.51
N SER A 146 -25.10 -45.68 -9.11
CA SER A 146 -23.65 -45.53 -9.14
C SER A 146 -23.15 -44.67 -7.98
N VAL A 147 -22.40 -45.27 -7.05
CA VAL A 147 -21.66 -44.54 -6.01
C VAL A 147 -20.76 -43.49 -6.68
N ARG A 148 -20.77 -42.25 -6.20
CA ARG A 148 -19.90 -41.19 -6.71
C ARG A 148 -18.76 -40.94 -5.72
N ILE A 149 -17.52 -40.89 -6.21
CA ILE A 149 -16.35 -40.52 -5.41
C ILE A 149 -15.77 -39.24 -6.02
N ARG A 150 -15.69 -38.17 -5.21
CA ARG A 150 -15.20 -36.83 -5.64
C ARG A 150 -15.88 -36.30 -6.91
N GLY A 151 -17.21 -36.45 -6.98
CA GLY A 151 -18.03 -35.91 -8.07
C GLY A 151 -18.05 -36.74 -9.37
N ARG A 152 -17.33 -37.87 -9.45
CA ARG A 152 -17.34 -38.79 -10.61
C ARG A 152 -17.99 -40.12 -10.23
N ALA A 153 -18.67 -40.76 -11.18
CA ALA A 153 -19.19 -42.11 -10.99
C ALA A 153 -18.02 -43.07 -10.72
N TYR A 154 -18.17 -43.90 -9.69
CA TYR A 154 -17.21 -44.93 -9.34
C TYR A 154 -17.21 -45.99 -10.43
N ASP A 155 -16.05 -46.21 -11.03
CA ASP A 155 -15.84 -47.14 -12.12
C ASP A 155 -14.93 -48.27 -11.64
N THR A 156 -15.48 -49.48 -11.60
CA THR A 156 -14.79 -50.69 -11.14
C THR A 156 -13.76 -51.20 -12.14
N THR A 157 -13.74 -50.70 -13.38
CA THR A 157 -12.75 -51.07 -14.39
C THR A 157 -11.40 -50.38 -14.18
N LYS A 158 -11.34 -49.35 -13.32
CA LYS A 158 -10.10 -48.61 -13.07
C LYS A 158 -9.16 -49.42 -12.18
N PRO A 159 -7.87 -49.58 -12.55
CA PRO A 159 -6.92 -50.32 -11.75
C PRO A 159 -6.68 -49.63 -10.41
N LYS A 160 -6.62 -50.42 -9.33
CA LYS A 160 -6.45 -49.95 -7.94
C LYS A 160 -5.17 -49.15 -7.69
N THR A 161 -4.20 -49.21 -8.60
CA THR A 161 -2.90 -48.53 -8.49
C THR A 161 -2.90 -47.08 -8.99
N PHE A 162 -3.99 -46.58 -9.59
CA PHE A 162 -4.00 -45.27 -10.27
C PHE A 162 -3.89 -44.04 -9.34
N ASN A 163 -3.86 -44.19 -8.01
CA ASN A 163 -3.65 -43.09 -7.06
C ASN A 163 -2.79 -43.49 -5.85
N GLN A 164 -1.85 -44.42 -6.02
CA GLN A 164 -0.87 -44.71 -4.97
C GLN A 164 0.38 -43.89 -5.25
N VAL A 165 0.70 -42.96 -4.36
CA VAL A 165 2.02 -42.35 -4.29
C VAL A 165 2.98 -43.50 -3.97
N GLN A 166 3.90 -43.81 -4.88
CA GLN A 166 4.93 -44.81 -4.60
C GLN A 166 5.82 -44.25 -3.49
N ASN A 167 5.76 -44.85 -2.31
CA ASN A 167 6.73 -44.58 -1.25
C ASN A 167 8.04 -45.29 -1.54
#